data_AF-A0A7G6RL07-F1
#
_entry.id   AF-A0A7G6RL07-F1
#
_cell.length_a   1.000
_cell.length_b   1.000
_cell.length_c   1.000
_cell.angle_alpha   90.00
_cell.angle_beta   90.00
_cell.angle_gamma   90.00
#
_symmetry.space_group_name_H-M   'P 1'
#
loop_
_entity.id
_entity.type
_entity.pdbx_description
1 polymer ?
#
loop_
_entity_poly.entity_id
_entity_poly.type
_entity_poly.pdbx_seq_one_letter_code
_entity_poly.pdbx_strand_id
1 'polypeptide(L)' 'MDFDLTLEWMIERLAEQKNKCLVTGIPFFFGATSRATRGHRIHPKAMTIDRKDNRKGYTTSNCLADLQLGQHLDQ' A
#
# COMPACT_ATOMS: atom_id res chain seq x y z
N MET A 1 6.85 19.45 2.81
CA MET A 1 5.88 18.36 2.98
C MET A 1 6.49 17.42 3.99
N ASP A 2 5.79 17.14 5.07
CA ASP A 2 6.36 16.36 6.18
C ASP A 2 6.45 14.87 5.80
N PHE A 3 7.53 14.21 6.24
CA PHE A 3 7.78 12.80 6.01
C PHE A 3 8.57 12.18 7.18
N ASP A 4 8.07 11.08 7.72
CA ASP A 4 8.73 10.30 8.79
C ASP A 4 8.58 8.77 8.62
N LEU A 5 8.11 8.30 7.45
CA LEU A 5 7.94 6.86 7.22
C LEU A 5 9.31 6.19 7.11
N THR A 6 9.47 5.08 7.84
CA THR A 6 10.66 4.22 7.73
C THR A 6 10.28 2.85 7.17
N LEU A 7 11.28 2.08 6.77
CA LEU A 7 11.07 0.70 6.34
C LEU A 7 10.58 -0.17 7.50
N GLU A 8 11.09 0.06 8.70
CA GLU A 8 10.71 -0.63 9.93
C GLU A 8 9.23 -0.39 10.23
N TRP A 9 8.77 0.87 10.13
CA TRP A 9 7.36 1.19 10.29
C TRP A 9 6.48 0.44 9.29
N MET A 10 6.91 0.33 8.03
CA MET A 10 6.18 -0.43 7.01
C MET A 10 6.11 -1.93 7.35
N ILE A 11 7.21 -2.52 7.81
CA ILE A 11 7.28 -3.94 8.19
C ILE A 11 6.37 -4.21 9.39
N GLU A 12 6.39 -3.34 10.41
CA GLU A 12 5.52 -3.44 11.59
C GLU A 12 4.04 -3.38 11.19
N ARG A 13 3.66 -2.42 10.33
CA ARG A 13 2.29 -2.31 9.84
C ARG A 13 1.86 -3.56 9.08
N LEU A 14 2.71 -4.09 8.21
CA LEU A 14 2.44 -5.35 7.48
C LEU A 14 2.22 -6.53 8.43
N ALA A 15 3.04 -6.63 9.49
CA ALA A 15 2.92 -7.68 10.49
C ALA A 15 1.60 -7.57 11.27
N GLU A 16 1.24 -6.38 11.75
CA GLU A 16 -0.04 -6.12 12.44
C GLU A 16 -1.25 -6.44 11.57
N GLN A 17 -1.15 -6.07 10.29
CA GLN A 17 -2.17 -6.31 9.28
C GLN A 17 -2.22 -7.76 8.78
N LYS A 18 -1.31 -8.63 9.26
CA LYS A 18 -1.19 -10.03 8.80
C LYS A 18 -1.07 -10.14 7.27
N ASN A 19 -0.32 -9.23 6.66
CA ASN A 19 -0.16 -9.11 5.20
C ASN A 19 -1.48 -8.94 4.43
N LYS A 20 -2.46 -8.24 5.00
CA LYS A 20 -3.76 -7.95 4.38
C LYS A 20 -4.07 -6.47 4.40
N CYS A 21 -4.82 -6.00 3.41
CA CYS A 21 -5.33 -4.63 3.42
C CYS A 21 -6.30 -4.39 4.58
N LEU A 22 -6.14 -3.28 5.29
CA LEU A 22 -7.08 -2.89 6.36
C LEU A 22 -8.48 -2.55 5.85
N VAL A 23 -8.58 -2.06 4.62
CA VAL A 23 -9.86 -1.64 4.04
C VAL A 23 -10.65 -2.84 3.53
N THR A 24 -9.99 -3.73 2.78
CA THR A 24 -10.67 -4.83 2.07
C THR A 24 -10.47 -6.21 2.69
N GLY A 25 -9.49 -6.38 3.59
CA GLY A 25 -9.09 -7.68 4.14
C GLY A 25 -8.37 -8.60 3.14
N ILE A 26 -8.15 -8.15 1.90
CA ILE A 26 -7.51 -8.95 0.84
C ILE A 26 -6.01 -9.08 1.11
N PRO A 27 -5.41 -10.28 0.99
CA PRO A 27 -3.96 -10.47 1.12
C PRO A 27 -3.16 -9.70 0.07
N PHE A 28 -2.05 -9.10 0.49
CA PHE A 28 -1.08 -8.48 -0.41
C PHE A 28 -0.41 -9.52 -1.31
N PHE A 29 -0.15 -9.13 -2.55
CA PHE A 29 0.63 -9.91 -3.50
C PHE A 29 2.03 -9.30 -3.63
N PHE A 30 3.03 -10.07 -3.23
CA PHE A 30 4.45 -9.69 -3.31
C PHE A 30 5.20 -10.35 -4.48
N GLY A 31 4.50 -11.16 -5.29
CA GLY A 31 5.12 -11.83 -6.44
C GLY A 31 5.56 -10.84 -7.52
N ALA A 32 6.52 -11.27 -8.35
CA ALA A 32 6.97 -10.49 -9.48
C ALA A 32 5.84 -10.31 -10.50
N THR A 33 5.54 -9.07 -10.87
CA THR A 33 4.79 -8.81 -12.11
C THR A 33 5.71 -9.13 -13.28
N SER A 34 5.16 -9.71 -14.35
CA SER A 34 5.92 -10.27 -15.49
C SER A 34 7.08 -9.37 -15.96
N ARG A 35 8.14 -9.95 -16.55
CA ARG A 35 9.27 -9.21 -17.15
C ARG A 35 8.85 -8.07 -18.11
N ALA A 36 7.62 -8.09 -18.63
CA ALA A 36 7.08 -7.04 -19.48
C ALA A 36 6.82 -5.72 -18.73
N THR A 37 6.61 -5.75 -17.42
CA THR A 37 6.42 -4.55 -16.59
C THR A 37 7.78 -4.14 -16.04
N ARG A 38 8.50 -3.25 -16.74
CA ARG A 38 9.83 -2.72 -16.36
C ARG A 38 9.84 -2.05 -14.98
N GLY A 39 9.85 -2.81 -13.89
CA GLY A 39 9.92 -2.30 -12.51
C GLY A 39 8.61 -1.76 -11.94
N HIS A 40 7.52 -1.70 -12.72
CA HIS A 40 6.20 -1.31 -12.21
C HIS A 40 5.46 -2.53 -11.67
N ARG A 41 5.14 -2.54 -10.37
CA ARG A 41 4.18 -3.50 -9.79
C ARG A 41 2.78 -3.09 -10.24
N ILE A 42 2.27 -3.71 -11.30
CA ILE A 42 0.91 -3.47 -11.84
C ILE A 42 -0.11 -4.44 -11.25
N HIS A 43 0.26 -5.23 -10.24
CA HIS A 43 -0.69 -6.18 -9.65
C HIS A 43 -1.71 -5.39 -8.80
N PRO A 44 -3.03 -5.54 -9.03
CA PRO A 44 -4.06 -4.81 -8.28
C PRO A 44 -4.13 -5.20 -6.80
N LYS A 45 -3.43 -6.29 -6.42
CA LYS A 45 -3.21 -6.68 -5.02
C LYS A 45 -1.84 -6.28 -4.48
N ALA A 46 -1.08 -5.44 -5.19
CA ALA A 46 0.16 -4.89 -4.68
C ALA A 46 -0.16 -3.93 -3.52
N MET A 47 0.70 -3.95 -2.51
CA MET A 47 0.63 -3.02 -1.40
C MET A 47 0.99 -1.60 -1.86
N THR A 48 0.22 -0.63 -1.39
CA THR A 48 0.45 0.81 -1.49
C THR A 48 0.45 1.48 -0.12
N ILE A 49 0.84 2.75 -0.10
CA ILE A 49 0.76 3.62 1.07
C ILE A 49 -0.19 4.75 0.72
N ASP A 50 -1.31 4.85 1.44
CA ASP A 50 -2.30 5.89 1.25
C ASP A 50 -2.32 6.88 2.42
N ARG A 51 -2.71 8.13 2.13
CA ARG A 51 -2.80 9.22 3.11
C ARG A 51 -4.24 9.36 3.60
N LYS A 52 -4.42 9.32 4.92
CA LYS A 52 -5.71 9.58 5.59
C LYS A 52 -6.22 11.00 5.29
N ASP A 53 -5.34 12.00 5.33
CA ASP A 53 -5.62 13.37 4.90
C ASP A 53 -4.68 13.76 3.76
N ASN A 54 -5.26 14.02 2.59
CA ASN A 54 -4.55 14.41 1.36
C ASN A 54 -3.87 15.77 1.43
N ARG A 55 -4.19 16.61 2.43
CA ARG A 55 -3.53 17.89 2.67
C ARG A 55 -2.27 17.76 3.52
N LYS A 56 -2.06 16.60 4.16
CA LYS A 56 -0.92 16.32 5.03
C LYS A 56 0.15 15.48 4.31
N GLY A 57 1.33 15.47 4.89
CA GLY A 57 2.49 14.72 4.42
C GLY A 57 2.35 13.20 4.59
N TYR A 58 3.39 12.48 4.16
CA TYR A 58 3.49 11.04 4.35
C TYR A 58 4.09 10.77 5.72
N THR A 59 3.24 10.72 6.75
CA THR A 59 3.70 10.49 8.11
C THR A 59 3.09 9.25 8.74
N THR A 60 3.76 8.68 9.75
CA THR A 60 3.34 7.48 10.50
C THR A 60 1.95 7.63 11.10
N SER A 61 1.55 8.86 11.43
CA SER A 61 0.21 9.20 11.91
C SER A 61 -0.82 9.41 10.78
N ASN A 62 -0.38 9.83 9.59
CA ASN A 62 -1.23 10.17 8.44
C ASN A 62 -1.30 9.09 7.35
N CYS A 63 -0.51 8.02 7.44
CA CYS A 63 -0.46 6.98 6.40
C CYS A 63 -1.05 5.64 6.85
N LEU A 64 -1.47 4.86 5.86
CA LEU A 64 -1.96 3.49 5.98
C LEU A 64 -1.34 2.63 4.86
N ALA A 65 -1.08 1.36 5.13
CA ALA A 65 -0.75 0.39 4.07
C ALA A 65 -2.05 -0.25 3.55
N ASP A 66 -2.29 -0.14 2.24
CA ASP A 66 -3.53 -0.57 1.56
C ASP A 66 -3.24 -1.19 0.18
N LEU A 67 -4.28 -1.45 -0.61
CA LEU A 67 -4.12 -1.99 -1.97
C LEU A 67 -4.22 -0.91 -3.02
N GLN A 68 -3.37 -1.03 -4.05
CA GLN A 68 -3.62 -0.36 -5.32
C GLN A 68 -4.78 -1.05 -6.03
N LEU A 69 -6.01 -0.81 -5.57
CA LEU A 69 -7.18 -1.12 -6.37
C LEU A 69 -7.06 -0.25 -7.62
N GLY A 70 -6.64 -0.85 -8.73
CA GLY A 70 -6.82 -0.26 -10.04
C GLY A 70 -8.29 0.17 -10.10
N GLN A 71 -8.52 1.46 -10.35
CA GLN A 71 -9.83 2.10 -10.28
C GLN A 71 -10.86 1.38 -11.18
N HIS A 72 -11.45 0.28 -10.72
CA HIS A 72 -12.56 -0.48 -11.33
C HIS A 72 -13.31 -1.21 -10.20
N LEU A 73 -13.68 -0.47 -9.17
CA LEU A 73 -14.85 -0.80 -8.37
C LEU A 73 -15.78 0.40 -8.42
N ASP A 74 -16.29 0.67 -9.62
CA ASP A 74 -17.60 1.28 -9.83
C ASP A 74 -18.12 0.89 -11.22
N GLN A 75 -19.31 0.28 -11.18
CA GLN A 75 -20.24 -0.15 -12.24
C GLN A 75 -20.04 -1.53 -12.88
#